data_AF-A0A2G0E7D2-F1
#
_entry.id   AF-A0A2G0E7D2-F1
#
_cell.length_a   1.000
_cell.length_b   1.000
_cell.length_c   1.000
_cell.angle_alpha   90.00
_cell.angle_beta   90.00
_cell.angle_gamma   90.00
#
_symmetry.space_group_name_H-M   'P 1'
#
loop_
_entity.id
_entity.type
_entity.pdbx_description
1 polymer ?
#
loop_
_entity_poly.entity_id
_entity_poly.type
_entity_poly.pdbx_seq_one_letter_code
_entity_poly.pdbx_strand_id
1 'polypeptide(L)'
;MTKKDQNSWKYWQFFWRSWAIQASWNYERQMNMGFMYGIAPIMDKIYDKPEDKQKKIDAYERHMAYYNCTPQTSSFVLGLAASMEEQYAEDQENFNPETISALKTSLMGPLSGIGDSFFQGTIRVLAFGFGINLAQQGSILGPILAIIISFIPSFFVTYYGGKIGYNTGNKYLAKLYQEGLMD
;
A
#
# COMPACT_ATOMS: atom_id res chain seq x y z
N MET A 1 12.24 24.14 -13.47
CA MET A 1 12.54 23.70 -12.09
C MET A 1 11.29 23.01 -11.55
N THR A 2 11.29 21.67 -11.53
CA THR A 2 10.14 20.86 -11.09
C THR A 2 9.92 21.11 -9.59
N LYS A 3 8.79 21.70 -9.19
CA LYS A 3 8.42 21.88 -7.78
C LYS A 3 8.52 20.52 -7.08
N LYS A 4 9.32 20.45 -6.01
CA LYS A 4 9.45 19.24 -5.19
C LYS A 4 8.08 18.93 -4.60
N ASP A 5 7.55 17.76 -4.90
CA ASP A 5 6.25 17.30 -4.40
C ASP A 5 6.29 17.24 -2.87
N GLN A 6 5.43 18.03 -2.21
CA GLN A 6 5.36 18.12 -0.75
C GLN A 6 4.96 16.78 -0.11
N ASN A 7 4.30 15.89 -0.87
CA ASN A 7 3.89 14.57 -0.41
C ASN A 7 4.94 13.48 -0.68
N SER A 8 6.10 13.82 -1.24
CA SER A 8 7.16 12.85 -1.55
C SER A 8 7.61 12.01 -0.36
N TRP A 9 7.59 12.58 0.85
CA TRP A 9 7.92 11.84 2.06
C TRP A 9 6.92 10.71 2.35
N LYS A 10 5.62 10.91 2.06
CA LYS A 10 4.56 9.89 2.24
C LYS A 10 4.82 8.68 1.35
N TYR A 11 5.20 8.92 0.10
CA TYR A 11 5.49 7.86 -0.87
C TYR A 11 6.64 6.96 -0.40
N TRP A 12 7.68 7.56 0.19
CA TRP A 12 8.77 6.79 0.78
C TRP A 12 8.37 6.03 2.04
N GLN A 13 7.45 6.57 2.86
CA GLN A 13 6.90 5.83 3.99
C GLN A 13 6.09 4.61 3.50
N PHE A 14 5.20 4.79 2.53
CA PHE A 14 4.45 3.67 1.95
C PHE A 14 5.37 2.63 1.35
N PHE A 15 6.39 3.06 0.61
CA PHE A 15 7.39 2.17 0.02
C PHE A 15 8.08 1.32 1.09
N TRP A 16 8.83 1.93 2.01
CA TRP A 16 9.65 1.17 2.97
C TRP A 16 8.82 0.30 3.91
N ARG A 17 7.63 0.77 4.28
CA ARG A 17 6.78 0.03 5.22
C ARG A 17 5.99 -1.08 4.55
N SER A 18 5.61 -0.91 3.27
CA SER A 18 5.03 -2.00 2.48
C SER A 18 6.01 -3.15 2.28
N TRP A 19 7.31 -2.89 2.19
CA TRP A 19 8.33 -3.95 2.13
C TRP A 19 8.41 -4.77 3.43
N ALA A 20 8.09 -4.14 4.57
CA ALA A 20 8.05 -4.80 5.88
C ALA A 20 6.66 -5.38 6.23
N ILE A 21 5.69 -5.35 5.31
CA ILE A 21 4.28 -5.65 5.63
C ILE A 21 4.04 -7.08 6.09
N GLN A 22 4.88 -8.02 5.65
CA GLN A 22 4.79 -9.44 6.04
C GLN A 22 5.59 -9.78 7.30
N ALA A 23 6.32 -8.82 7.90
CA ALA A 23 7.18 -9.10 9.06
C ALA A 23 6.40 -9.59 10.29
N SER A 24 5.14 -9.17 10.41
CA SER A 24 4.23 -9.50 11.52
C SER A 24 2.99 -10.27 11.04
N TRP A 25 3.17 -11.13 10.02
CA TRP A 25 2.08 -11.93 9.48
C TRP A 25 1.53 -12.89 10.54
N ASN A 26 0.20 -12.98 10.66
CA ASN A 26 -0.47 -13.87 11.62
C ASN A 26 -1.69 -14.56 11.01
N TYR A 27 -2.09 -15.71 11.55
CA TYR A 27 -3.21 -16.47 10.98
C TYR A 27 -4.59 -15.83 11.19
N GLU A 28 -4.75 -15.01 12.23
CA GLU A 28 -6.05 -14.41 12.58
C GLU A 28 -6.43 -13.29 11.60
N ARG A 29 -5.48 -12.41 11.27
CA ARG A 29 -5.71 -11.16 10.53
C ARG A 29 -4.66 -10.85 9.45
N GLN A 30 -3.74 -11.79 9.22
CA GLN A 30 -2.75 -11.79 8.14
C GLN A 30 -1.81 -10.59 8.20
N MET A 31 -1.92 -9.64 7.29
CA MET A 31 -1.00 -8.50 7.18
C MET A 31 -1.50 -7.23 7.84
N ASN A 32 -2.54 -7.31 8.67
CA ASN A 32 -3.11 -6.14 9.35
C ASN A 32 -2.09 -5.32 10.16
N MET A 33 -1.21 -5.98 10.91
CA MET A 33 -0.18 -5.33 11.74
C MET A 33 0.85 -4.59 10.88
N GLY A 34 1.23 -5.18 9.74
CA GLY A 34 2.12 -4.54 8.78
C GLY A 34 1.44 -3.35 8.09
N PHE A 35 0.14 -3.47 7.78
CA PHE A 35 -0.64 -2.36 7.23
C PHE A 35 -0.74 -1.20 8.22
N MET A 36 -1.03 -1.50 9.50
CA MET A 36 -1.08 -0.52 10.58
C MET A 36 0.28 0.18 10.74
N TYR A 37 1.38 -0.57 10.75
CA TYR A 37 2.74 -0.01 10.75
C TYR A 37 3.00 0.88 9.53
N GLY A 38 2.42 0.55 8.37
CA GLY A 38 2.51 1.31 7.14
C GLY A 38 1.85 2.69 7.21
N ILE A 39 0.66 2.75 7.80
CA ILE A 39 -0.17 3.95 7.84
C ILE A 39 0.05 4.82 9.09
N ALA A 40 0.65 4.25 10.13
CA ALA A 40 0.90 4.93 11.41
C ALA A 40 1.53 6.35 11.28
N PRO A 41 2.59 6.58 10.47
CA PRO A 41 3.18 7.92 10.37
C PRO A 41 2.25 8.98 9.78
N ILE A 42 1.23 8.56 9.03
CA ILE A 42 0.21 9.45 8.49
C ILE A 42 -0.80 9.76 9.58
N MET A 43 -1.30 8.73 10.29
CA MET A 43 -2.24 8.90 11.40
C MET A 43 -1.65 9.76 12.52
N ASP A 44 -0.36 9.57 12.81
CA ASP A 44 0.38 10.37 13.79
C ASP A 44 0.43 11.86 13.43
N LYS A 45 0.43 12.20 12.13
CA LYS A 45 0.42 13.60 11.67
C LYS A 45 -0.96 14.20 11.55
N ILE A 46 -1.95 13.41 11.16
CA ILE A 46 -3.35 13.86 11.08
C ILE A 46 -3.87 14.18 12.49
N TYR A 47 -3.60 13.28 13.44
CA TYR A 47 -4.08 13.35 14.81
C TYR A 47 -2.92 13.65 15.79
N ASP A 48 -2.27 14.79 15.62
CA ASP A 48 -1.12 15.23 16.43
C ASP A 48 -1.53 15.89 17.76
N LYS A 49 -2.78 16.38 17.84
CA LYS A 49 -3.25 17.10 19.03
C LYS A 49 -3.77 16.17 20.13
N PRO A 50 -3.64 16.55 21.41
CA PRO A 50 -4.20 15.77 22.53
C PRO A 50 -5.72 15.52 22.42
N GLU A 51 -6.46 16.47 21.86
CA GLU A 51 -7.91 16.39 21.63
C GLU A 51 -8.30 15.32 20.59
N ASP A 52 -7.39 14.96 19.69
CA ASP A 52 -7.63 13.96 18.65
C ASP A 52 -7.27 12.54 19.08
N LYS A 53 -6.88 12.33 20.35
CA LYS A 53 -6.43 11.03 20.87
C LYS A 53 -7.44 9.90 20.60
N GLN A 54 -8.74 10.16 20.81
CA GLN A 54 -9.76 9.15 20.56
C GLN A 54 -9.87 8.83 19.07
N LYS A 55 -9.88 9.84 18.21
CA LYS A 55 -9.94 9.67 16.74
C LYS A 55 -8.77 8.85 16.22
N LYS A 56 -7.58 9.07 16.79
CA LYS A 56 -6.37 8.30 16.48
C LYS A 56 -6.54 6.82 16.82
N ILE A 57 -7.11 6.51 17.98
CA ILE A 57 -7.40 5.12 18.40
C ILE A 57 -8.38 4.50 17.41
N ASP A 58 -9.48 5.18 17.09
CA ASP A 58 -10.51 4.68 16.18
C ASP A 58 -9.94 4.41 14.76
N ALA A 59 -9.06 5.28 14.27
CA ALA A 59 -8.35 5.10 13.00
C ALA A 59 -7.41 3.87 13.03
N TYR A 60 -6.68 3.66 14.13
CA TYR A 60 -5.86 2.46 14.28
C TYR A 60 -6.68 1.17 14.33
N GLU A 61 -7.80 1.17 15.05
CA GLU A 61 -8.71 0.02 15.12
C GLU A 61 -9.25 -0.35 13.73
N ARG A 62 -9.65 0.65 12.94
CA ARG A 62 -10.08 0.47 11.54
C ARG A 62 -8.99 -0.17 10.68
N HIS A 63 -7.74 0.24 10.87
CA HIS A 63 -6.62 -0.28 10.10
C HIS A 63 -6.07 -1.62 10.60
N MET A 64 -6.46 -2.04 11.81
CA MET A 64 -6.22 -3.36 12.40
C MET A 64 -7.18 -4.45 11.92
N ALA A 65 -8.18 -4.10 11.09
CA ALA A 65 -9.03 -5.05 10.39
C ALA A 65 -8.21 -5.99 9.48
N TYR A 66 -8.80 -7.14 9.15
CA TYR A 66 -8.20 -8.12 8.25
C TYR A 66 -7.68 -7.46 6.97
N TYR A 67 -6.44 -7.78 6.60
CA TYR A 67 -5.84 -7.28 5.36
C TYR A 67 -4.95 -8.33 4.73
N ASN A 68 -5.22 -8.64 3.47
CA ASN A 68 -4.38 -9.51 2.66
C ASN A 68 -4.34 -9.05 1.20
N CYS A 69 -3.13 -8.87 0.69
CA CYS A 69 -2.88 -8.46 -0.68
C CYS A 69 -1.43 -8.76 -1.02
N THR A 70 -1.10 -8.89 -2.31
CA THR A 70 0.29 -9.05 -2.71
C THR A 70 1.17 -7.90 -2.13
N PRO A 71 2.32 -8.18 -1.49
CA PRO A 71 3.09 -7.17 -0.76
C PRO A 71 3.47 -5.95 -1.61
N GLN A 72 3.78 -6.17 -2.88
CA GLN A 72 4.19 -5.11 -3.80
C GLN A 72 3.04 -4.15 -4.15
N THR A 73 1.80 -4.65 -4.19
CA THR A 73 0.59 -3.85 -4.48
C THR A 73 0.02 -3.21 -3.23
N SER A 74 0.41 -3.68 -2.04
CA SER A 74 -0.07 -3.15 -0.76
C SER A 74 0.26 -1.67 -0.56
N SER A 75 1.36 -1.17 -1.13
CA SER A 75 1.69 0.25 -1.11
C SER A 75 0.63 1.13 -1.77
N PHE A 76 -0.08 0.64 -2.79
CA PHE A 76 -1.18 1.36 -3.42
C PHE A 76 -2.35 1.54 -2.44
N VAL A 77 -2.72 0.47 -1.73
CA VAL A 77 -3.82 0.53 -0.74
C VAL A 77 -3.43 1.40 0.44
N LEU A 78 -2.17 1.37 0.89
CA LEU A 78 -1.65 2.28 1.92
C LEU A 78 -1.78 3.74 1.49
N GLY A 79 -1.37 4.07 0.26
CA GLY A 79 -1.48 5.42 -0.27
C GLY A 79 -2.93 5.89 -0.37
N LEU A 80 -3.82 5.02 -0.88
CA LEU A 80 -5.24 5.30 -1.00
C LEU A 80 -5.89 5.55 0.37
N ALA A 81 -5.69 4.63 1.32
CA ALA A 81 -6.23 4.75 2.67
C ALA A 81 -5.71 6.01 3.38
N ALA A 82 -4.42 6.33 3.24
CA ALA A 82 -3.84 7.55 3.78
C ALA A 82 -4.51 8.82 3.23
N SER A 83 -4.76 8.88 1.93
CA SER A 83 -5.47 10.01 1.29
C SER A 83 -6.92 10.14 1.75
N MET A 84 -7.60 9.01 2.01
CA MET A 84 -8.97 9.02 2.50
C MET A 84 -9.06 9.39 3.99
N GLU A 85 -8.12 8.96 4.82
CA GLU A 85 -8.05 9.35 6.23
C GLU A 85 -7.74 10.85 6.39
N GLU A 86 -6.90 11.42 5.52
CA GLU A 86 -6.68 12.87 5.50
C GLU A 86 -7.97 13.64 5.23
N GLN A 87 -8.78 13.15 4.30
CA GLN A 87 -10.07 13.76 3.97
C GLN A 87 -11.12 13.56 5.07
N TYR A 88 -11.16 12.37 5.68
CA TYR A 88 -12.03 12.15 6.84
C TYR A 88 -11.68 13.11 7.98
N ALA A 89 -10.40 13.42 8.19
CA ALA A 89 -9.99 14.38 9.19
C ALA A 89 -10.34 15.83 8.85
N GLU A 90 -10.43 16.17 7.56
CA GLU A 90 -10.86 17.50 7.07
C GLU A 90 -12.40 17.68 7.10
N ASP A 91 -13.16 16.62 6.78
CA ASP A 91 -14.62 16.65 6.71
C ASP A 91 -15.23 15.41 7.40
N GLN A 92 -15.39 15.51 8.73
CA GLN A 92 -15.97 14.42 9.54
C GLN A 92 -17.49 14.28 9.39
N GLU A 93 -18.18 15.31 8.90
CA GLU A 93 -19.64 15.33 8.83
C GLU A 93 -20.15 14.63 7.58
N ASN A 94 -19.47 14.81 6.44
CA ASN A 94 -19.91 14.25 5.16
C ASN A 94 -19.17 12.99 4.75
N PHE A 95 -18.05 12.65 5.41
CA PHE A 95 -17.25 11.50 5.06
C PHE A 95 -17.51 10.29 5.98
N ASN A 96 -18.12 9.24 5.45
CA ASN A 96 -18.28 7.98 6.18
C ASN A 96 -16.93 7.21 6.23
N PRO A 97 -16.35 7.00 7.43
CA PRO A 97 -15.08 6.29 7.57
C PRO A 97 -15.16 4.78 7.26
N GLU A 98 -16.35 4.17 7.23
CA GLU A 98 -16.54 2.79 6.77
C GLU A 98 -16.17 2.61 5.29
N THR A 99 -16.29 3.68 4.50
CA THR A 99 -15.87 3.69 3.08
C THR A 99 -14.40 3.31 2.93
N ILE A 100 -13.54 3.68 3.89
CA ILE A 100 -12.11 3.34 3.90
C ILE A 100 -11.93 1.83 4.04
N SER A 101 -12.63 1.22 5.00
CA SER A 101 -12.60 -0.23 5.23
C SER A 101 -13.19 -1.00 4.05
N ALA A 102 -14.30 -0.52 3.49
CA ALA A 102 -14.95 -1.12 2.34
C ALA A 102 -14.04 -1.11 1.10
N LEU A 103 -13.39 0.02 0.81
CA LEU A 103 -12.44 0.13 -0.31
C LEU A 103 -11.19 -0.73 -0.10
N LYS A 104 -10.64 -0.77 1.12
CA LYS A 104 -9.54 -1.70 1.43
C LYS A 104 -9.96 -3.13 1.08
N THR A 105 -11.13 -3.56 1.55
CA THR A 105 -11.62 -4.93 1.40
C THR A 105 -11.93 -5.28 -0.05
N SER A 106 -12.57 -4.37 -0.80
CA SER A 106 -12.89 -4.58 -2.20
C SER A 106 -11.66 -4.67 -3.09
N LEU A 107 -10.58 -3.97 -2.73
CA LEU A 107 -9.32 -3.98 -3.47
C LEU A 107 -8.41 -5.17 -3.15
N MET A 108 -8.56 -5.81 -1.97
CA MET A 108 -7.74 -6.96 -1.57
C MET A 108 -7.78 -8.07 -2.64
N GLY A 109 -8.97 -8.48 -3.08
CA GLY A 109 -9.15 -9.57 -4.04
C GLY A 109 -8.51 -9.29 -5.41
N PRO A 110 -8.94 -8.23 -6.13
CA PRO A 110 -8.40 -7.91 -7.46
C PRO A 110 -6.89 -7.62 -7.45
N LEU A 111 -6.39 -6.86 -6.47
CA LEU A 111 -4.97 -6.55 -6.40
C LEU A 111 -4.12 -7.77 -6.02
N SER A 112 -4.64 -8.69 -5.20
CA SER A 112 -3.96 -9.96 -4.93
C SER A 112 -3.94 -10.84 -6.17
N GLY A 113 -5.06 -10.99 -6.87
CA GLY A 113 -5.12 -11.83 -8.07
C GLY A 113 -4.14 -11.38 -9.17
N ILE A 114 -4.10 -10.07 -9.45
CA ILE A 114 -3.17 -9.49 -10.42
C ILE A 114 -1.73 -9.57 -9.90
N GLY A 115 -1.53 -9.19 -8.63
CA GLY A 115 -0.21 -9.17 -8.01
C GLY A 115 0.43 -10.55 -7.95
N ASP A 116 -0.31 -11.57 -7.54
CA ASP A 116 0.20 -12.93 -7.41
C ASP A 116 0.52 -13.53 -8.78
N SER A 117 -0.34 -13.30 -9.79
CA SER A 117 -0.09 -13.72 -11.17
C SER A 117 1.17 -13.06 -11.75
N PHE A 118 1.38 -11.77 -11.48
CA PHE A 118 2.53 -11.02 -11.99
C PHE A 118 3.82 -11.34 -11.22
N PHE A 119 3.85 -11.15 -9.90
CA PHE A 119 5.06 -11.30 -9.10
C PHE A 119 5.42 -12.77 -8.86
N GLN A 120 4.46 -13.58 -8.41
CA GLN A 120 4.73 -14.98 -8.08
C GLN A 120 4.68 -15.88 -9.31
N GLY A 121 3.74 -15.63 -10.23
CA GLY A 121 3.57 -16.43 -11.44
C GLY A 121 4.56 -16.09 -12.55
N THR A 122 4.88 -14.81 -12.76
CA THR A 122 5.67 -14.38 -13.93
C THR A 122 7.09 -14.00 -13.53
N ILE A 123 7.26 -12.97 -12.71
CA ILE A 123 8.57 -12.41 -12.37
C ILE A 123 9.44 -13.42 -11.65
N ARG A 124 8.90 -14.11 -10.64
CA ARG A 124 9.63 -15.13 -9.88
C ARG A 124 10.07 -16.29 -10.78
N VAL A 125 9.20 -16.77 -11.67
CA VAL A 125 9.53 -17.86 -12.60
C VAL A 125 10.64 -17.45 -13.57
N LEU A 126 10.56 -16.24 -14.14
CA LEU A 126 11.62 -15.71 -15.01
C LEU A 126 12.94 -15.51 -14.25
N ALA A 127 12.90 -14.91 -13.07
CA ALA A 127 14.07 -14.67 -12.23
C ALA A 127 14.81 -15.96 -11.89
N PHE A 128 14.10 -16.98 -11.42
CA PHE A 128 14.70 -18.27 -11.11
C PHE A 128 15.08 -19.06 -12.36
N GLY A 129 14.29 -18.98 -13.43
CA GLY A 129 14.61 -19.66 -14.70
C GLY A 129 15.94 -19.20 -15.29
N PHE A 130 16.15 -17.88 -15.39
CA PHE A 130 17.42 -17.32 -15.84
C PHE A 130 18.54 -17.51 -14.80
N GLY A 131 18.22 -17.32 -13.52
CA GLY A 131 19.20 -17.44 -12.44
C GLY A 131 19.79 -18.85 -12.31
N ILE A 132 18.95 -19.88 -12.37
CA ILE A 132 19.38 -21.28 -12.30
C ILE A 132 20.22 -21.64 -13.53
N ASN A 133 19.81 -21.22 -14.73
CA ASN A 133 20.54 -21.53 -15.97
C ASN A 133 21.99 -21.01 -15.95
N LEU A 134 22.20 -19.80 -15.43
CA LEU A 134 23.54 -19.22 -15.27
C LEU A 134 24.31 -19.80 -14.07
N ALA A 135 23.61 -20.10 -12.97
CA ALA A 135 24.24 -20.70 -11.78
C ALA A 135 24.75 -22.12 -12.05
N GLN A 136 24.05 -22.90 -12.88
CA GLN A 136 24.48 -24.23 -13.33
C GLN A 136 25.81 -24.19 -14.10
N GLN A 137 26.15 -23.06 -14.71
CA GLN A 137 27.43 -22.84 -15.40
C GLN A 137 28.55 -22.38 -14.45
N GLY A 138 28.31 -22.36 -13.13
CA GLY A 138 29.27 -21.91 -12.12
C GLY A 138 29.36 -20.39 -11.97
N SER A 139 28.48 -19.62 -12.62
CA SER A 139 28.53 -18.16 -12.59
C SER A 139 27.74 -17.58 -11.40
N ILE A 140 28.40 -16.73 -10.61
CA ILE A 140 27.75 -15.94 -9.54
C ILE A 140 26.74 -14.92 -10.09
N LEU A 141 26.75 -14.66 -11.40
CA LEU A 141 25.78 -13.77 -12.03
C LEU A 141 24.36 -14.35 -11.99
N GLY A 142 24.19 -15.66 -11.85
CA GLY A 142 22.86 -16.29 -11.75
C GLY A 142 22.02 -15.74 -10.59
N PRO A 143 22.48 -15.87 -9.33
CA PRO A 143 21.80 -15.28 -8.17
C PRO A 143 21.63 -13.75 -8.26
N ILE A 144 22.64 -13.04 -8.76
CA ILE A 144 22.59 -11.58 -8.91
C ILE A 144 21.48 -11.18 -9.89
N LEU A 145 21.40 -11.85 -11.05
CA LEU A 145 20.39 -11.58 -12.05
C LEU A 145 18.98 -11.89 -11.53
N ALA A 146 18.82 -13.00 -10.81
CA ALA A 146 17.54 -13.35 -10.18
C ALA A 146 17.05 -12.27 -9.20
N ILE A 147 17.96 -11.72 -8.39
CA ILE A 147 17.66 -10.61 -7.48
C ILE A 147 17.24 -9.37 -8.28
N ILE A 148 17.99 -8.99 -9.31
CA ILE A 148 17.72 -7.80 -10.12
C ILE A 148 16.35 -7.90 -10.81
N ILE A 149 16.06 -9.03 -11.46
CA ILE A 149 14.79 -9.28 -12.15
C ILE A 149 13.61 -9.25 -11.16
N SER A 150 13.81 -9.73 -9.93
CA SER A 150 12.77 -9.70 -8.90
C SER A 150 12.60 -8.32 -8.28
N PHE A 151 13.71 -7.61 -8.04
CA PHE A 151 13.75 -6.35 -7.31
C PHE A 151 13.24 -5.19 -8.14
N ILE A 152 13.67 -5.05 -9.40
CA ILE A 152 13.36 -3.88 -10.24
C ILE A 152 11.84 -3.70 -10.42
N PRO A 153 11.06 -4.71 -10.86
CA PRO A 153 9.61 -4.58 -11.01
C PRO A 153 8.94 -4.33 -9.66
N SER A 154 9.38 -5.02 -8.60
CA SER A 154 8.83 -4.84 -7.25
C SER A 154 9.04 -3.40 -6.76
N PHE A 155 10.24 -2.85 -6.95
CA PHE A 155 10.58 -1.48 -6.58
C PHE A 155 9.65 -0.47 -7.25
N PHE A 156 9.50 -0.57 -8.57
CA PHE A 156 8.70 0.37 -9.33
C PHE A 156 7.21 0.26 -9.01
N VAL A 157 6.67 -0.96 -8.95
CA VAL A 157 5.25 -1.15 -8.63
C VAL A 157 4.94 -0.67 -7.22
N THR A 158 5.81 -0.93 -6.23
CA THR A 158 5.58 -0.45 -4.86
C THR A 158 5.66 1.08 -4.80
N TYR A 159 6.71 1.70 -5.33
CA TYR A 159 6.88 3.16 -5.23
C TYR A 159 5.80 3.92 -6.00
N TYR A 160 5.60 3.58 -7.27
CA TYR A 160 4.56 4.21 -8.09
C TYR A 160 3.16 3.80 -7.64
N GLY A 161 2.97 2.59 -7.14
CA GLY A 161 1.72 2.14 -6.54
C GLY A 161 1.31 3.05 -5.39
N GLY A 162 2.19 3.31 -4.42
CA GLY A 162 1.90 4.24 -3.33
C GLY A 162 1.60 5.67 -3.78
N LYS A 163 2.37 6.18 -4.75
CA LYS A 163 2.14 7.50 -5.33
C LYS A 163 0.79 7.60 -6.06
N ILE A 164 0.47 6.60 -6.89
CA ILE A 164 -0.77 6.55 -7.65
C ILE A 164 -1.95 6.36 -6.69
N GLY A 165 -1.83 5.49 -5.69
CA GLY A 165 -2.87 5.25 -4.69
C GLY A 165 -3.23 6.53 -3.95
N TYR A 166 -2.23 7.24 -3.43
CA TYR A 166 -2.43 8.51 -2.72
C TYR A 166 -3.05 9.60 -3.63
N ASN A 167 -2.53 9.76 -4.85
CA ASN A 167 -3.07 10.75 -5.79
C ASN A 167 -4.46 10.37 -6.33
N THR A 168 -4.75 9.08 -6.44
CA THR A 168 -6.06 8.57 -6.87
C THR A 168 -7.10 8.73 -5.77
N GLY A 169 -6.75 8.52 -4.51
CA GLY A 169 -7.68 8.78 -3.39
C GLY A 169 -8.24 10.20 -3.41
N ASN A 170 -7.37 11.18 -3.66
CA ASN A 170 -7.78 12.58 -3.80
C ASN A 170 -8.73 12.81 -5.00
N LYS A 171 -8.59 12.04 -6.09
CA LYS A 171 -9.40 12.19 -7.32
C LYS A 171 -10.67 11.37 -7.32
N TYR A 172 -10.64 10.17 -6.75
CA TYR A 172 -11.78 9.27 -6.66
C TYR A 172 -12.91 9.94 -5.87
N LEU A 173 -12.54 10.76 -4.89
CA LEU A 173 -13.48 11.54 -4.10
C LEU A 173 -14.04 12.76 -4.85
N ALA A 174 -13.22 13.49 -5.62
CA ALA A 174 -13.75 14.52 -6.53
C ALA A 174 -14.81 13.96 -7.50
N LYS A 175 -14.68 12.68 -7.87
CA LYS A 175 -15.66 11.98 -8.70
C LYS A 175 -16.91 11.54 -7.92
N LEU A 176 -16.76 11.02 -6.70
CA LEU A 176 -17.88 10.67 -5.83
C LEU A 176 -18.73 11.90 -5.42
N TYR A 177 -18.11 13.04 -5.15
CA TYR A 177 -18.79 14.31 -4.90
C TYR A 177 -19.52 14.86 -6.14
N GLN A 178 -18.98 14.65 -7.35
CA GLN A 178 -19.59 15.09 -8.60
C GLN A 178 -20.74 14.20 -9.07
N GLU A 179 -20.71 12.90 -8.75
CA GLU A 179 -21.72 11.94 -9.19
C GLU A 179 -22.94 11.88 -8.24
N GLY A 180 -22.99 12.68 -7.17
CA GLY A 180 -24.17 12.80 -6.29
C GLY A 180 -24.54 11.50 -5.57
N LEU A 181 -23.57 10.60 -5.36
CA LEU A 181 -23.78 9.29 -4.73
C LEU A 181 -23.72 9.35 -3.19
N MET A 182 -23.88 10.54 -2.61
CA MET A 182 -24.03 10.78 -1.17
C MET A 182 -25.37 11.48 -0.88
N ASP A 183 -26.45 10.95 -1.45
CA ASP A 183 -27.82 11.10 -0.95
C ASP A 183 -28.32 9.75 -0.41
#